data_AF-A0A6A4EKR1-F1
#
_entry.id   AF-A0A6A4EKR1-F1
#
_cell.length_a   1.000
_cell.length_b   1.000
_cell.length_c   1.000
_cell.angle_alpha   90.00
_cell.angle_beta   90.00
_cell.angle_gamma   90.00
#
_symmetry.space_group_name_H-M   'P 1'
#
loop_
_entity.id
_entity.type
_entity.pdbx_description
1 polymer ?
#
loop_
_entity_poly.entity_id
_entity_poly.type
_entity_poly.pdbx_seq_one_letter_code
_entity_poly.pdbx_strand_id
1 'polypeptide(L)'
;MVTSAIAPLPQRPQRGATAASSTRRLKKPKTVLGRLKHVWKSTQVSHKGQYSIERLLALGEYSQRTFRLRVLVVCLASPLPMIAFVLVVECVPLQDPNAGWQDNYGLWIRSAVICGVIAATMLVELKHLIEGVKVSVRQAVFVLLCVMVGDSALLMTAAAYLVFPIPFTSLVMVPPLLAIVAVALRVSFGSDGFKKMLEHPAQLYGFVLFIFAQALTLIVYPIYQVLFSASVNTHFELSVMMLLPIVKMMTKNIVASSIYYMEDMLPESVIFTVDFFNAVYVATCMRQASSGFTVAAIMFRLYLPIFVDQK
;
A
#
# COMPACT_ATOMS: atom_id res chain seq x y z
N MET A 1 -67.60 -16.65 75.97
CA MET A 1 -68.24 -16.07 74.77
C MET A 1 -67.12 -15.64 73.83
N VAL A 2 -67.07 -16.22 72.62
CA VAL A 2 -66.46 -15.68 71.39
C VAL A 2 -64.91 -15.61 71.40
N THR A 3 -64.18 -16.59 70.85
CA THR A 3 -63.55 -16.60 69.49
C THR A 3 -62.75 -15.33 69.20
N SER A 4 -61.49 -15.32 68.75
CA SER A 4 -60.80 -16.20 67.80
C SER A 4 -59.28 -16.17 68.00
N ALA A 5 -58.65 -17.31 67.78
CA ALA A 5 -57.21 -17.49 67.64
C ALA A 5 -56.71 -17.04 66.26
N ILE A 6 -55.44 -16.61 66.18
CA ILE A 6 -54.47 -16.99 65.13
C ILE A 6 -53.08 -16.99 65.78
N ALA A 7 -52.37 -18.11 65.63
CA ALA A 7 -51.14 -18.51 66.31
C ALA A 7 -49.85 -17.99 65.61
N PRO A 8 -48.67 -18.03 66.27
CA PRO A 8 -47.42 -17.47 65.78
C PRO A 8 -46.60 -18.42 64.86
N LEU A 9 -45.67 -17.82 64.10
CA LEU A 9 -44.67 -18.43 63.18
C LEU A 9 -43.93 -19.65 63.75
N PRO A 10 -43.53 -20.60 62.88
CA PRO A 10 -42.08 -20.89 62.80
C PRO A 10 -41.52 -21.35 61.41
N GLN A 11 -40.27 -20.91 61.19
CA GLN A 11 -39.07 -21.56 60.60
C GLN A 11 -39.07 -22.35 59.25
N ARG A 12 -38.06 -21.95 58.44
CA ARG A 12 -37.35 -22.66 57.33
C ARG A 12 -37.11 -24.15 57.60
N PRO A 13 -36.92 -25.04 56.58
CA PRO A 13 -35.80 -25.03 55.61
C PRO A 13 -36.24 -25.52 54.18
N GLN A 14 -35.48 -25.64 53.09
CA GLN A 14 -34.19 -26.27 52.81
C GLN A 14 -33.61 -25.82 51.45
N ARG A 15 -32.28 -25.96 51.35
CA ARG A 15 -31.45 -25.86 50.15
C ARG A 15 -31.85 -26.89 49.08
N GLY A 16 -32.07 -26.42 47.86
CA GLY A 16 -32.06 -27.24 46.64
C GLY A 16 -30.79 -26.93 45.83
N ALA A 17 -29.98 -27.95 45.61
CA ALA A 17 -28.73 -27.89 44.87
C ALA A 17 -28.95 -27.50 43.39
N THR A 18 -28.33 -26.42 42.94
CA THR A 18 -28.23 -26.08 41.52
C THR A 18 -27.11 -26.89 40.89
N ALA A 19 -27.51 -27.91 40.12
CA ALA A 19 -26.63 -28.70 39.28
C ALA A 19 -25.88 -27.81 38.28
N ALA A 20 -24.55 -27.83 38.38
CA ALA A 20 -23.65 -27.23 37.42
C ALA A 20 -23.76 -27.98 36.08
N SER A 21 -24.58 -27.47 35.16
CA SER A 21 -24.56 -27.91 33.77
C SER A 21 -23.43 -27.21 33.04
N SER A 22 -22.26 -27.87 33.02
CA SER A 22 -21.14 -27.55 32.13
C SER A 22 -21.56 -27.82 30.67
N THR A 23 -22.35 -26.91 30.10
CA THR A 23 -22.57 -26.86 28.65
C THR A 23 -21.40 -26.10 28.06
N ARG A 24 -20.37 -26.84 27.67
CA ARG A 24 -19.29 -26.38 26.78
C ARG A 24 -19.94 -25.88 25.49
N ARG A 25 -20.34 -24.60 25.45
CA ARG A 25 -20.88 -23.94 24.26
C ARG A 25 -19.82 -24.03 23.17
N LEU A 26 -19.99 -24.98 22.26
CA LEU A 26 -19.45 -24.92 20.91
C LEU A 26 -19.77 -23.51 20.38
N LYS A 27 -18.75 -22.66 20.29
CA LYS A 27 -18.87 -21.29 19.77
C LYS A 27 -19.48 -21.43 18.37
N LYS A 28 -20.76 -21.03 18.23
CA LYS A 28 -21.52 -21.17 17.00
C LYS A 28 -20.71 -20.59 15.83
N PRO A 29 -20.57 -21.29 14.69
CA PRO A 29 -19.82 -20.80 13.53
C PRO A 29 -20.39 -19.47 13.00
N LYS A 30 -21.68 -19.20 13.22
CA LYS A 30 -22.34 -17.92 12.89
C LYS A 30 -21.79 -16.72 13.67
N THR A 31 -21.39 -16.89 14.93
CA THR A 31 -20.79 -15.82 15.73
C THR A 31 -19.32 -15.60 15.39
N VAL A 32 -18.61 -16.67 15.01
CA VAL A 32 -17.23 -16.56 14.51
C VAL A 32 -17.23 -15.89 13.14
N LEU A 33 -18.08 -16.31 12.21
CA LEU A 33 -18.21 -15.69 10.89
C LEU A 33 -18.70 -14.24 10.96
N GLY A 34 -19.62 -13.92 11.89
CA GLY A 34 -20.05 -12.55 12.16
C GLY A 34 -18.93 -11.67 12.72
N ARG A 35 -18.12 -12.19 13.65
CA ARG A 35 -16.92 -11.50 14.13
C ARG A 35 -15.85 -11.39 13.06
N LEU A 36 -15.63 -12.43 12.26
CA LEU A 36 -14.69 -12.43 11.16
C LEU A 36 -15.11 -11.40 10.12
N LYS A 37 -16.41 -11.30 9.80
CA LYS A 37 -16.98 -10.30 8.90
C LYS A 37 -16.88 -8.90 9.47
N HIS A 38 -17.08 -8.73 10.78
CA HIS A 38 -16.94 -7.43 11.44
C HIS A 38 -15.48 -6.99 11.52
N VAL A 39 -14.57 -7.89 11.87
CA VAL A 39 -13.13 -7.68 11.82
C VAL A 39 -12.71 -7.38 10.39
N TRP A 40 -13.15 -8.18 9.41
CA TRP A 40 -12.90 -7.97 7.98
C TRP A 40 -13.35 -6.59 7.51
N LYS A 41 -14.58 -6.17 7.84
CA LYS A 41 -15.09 -4.82 7.52
C LYS A 41 -14.32 -3.72 8.24
N SER A 42 -13.96 -3.91 9.52
CA SER A 42 -13.15 -2.95 10.29
C SER A 42 -11.72 -2.81 9.74
N THR A 43 -11.21 -3.88 9.13
CA THR A 43 -9.90 -4.02 8.50
C THR A 43 -9.94 -3.57 7.02
N GLN A 44 -11.12 -3.33 6.43
CA GLN A 44 -11.23 -2.76 5.10
C GLN A 44 -11.09 -1.24 5.16
N VAL A 45 -9.84 -0.80 5.11
CA VAL A 45 -9.42 0.61 5.02
C VAL A 45 -10.09 1.37 3.89
N SER A 46 -10.44 0.73 2.77
CA SER A 46 -11.13 1.40 1.64
C SER A 46 -12.42 2.11 2.06
N HIS A 47 -13.05 1.72 3.18
CA HIS A 47 -14.25 2.39 3.71
C HIS A 47 -13.97 3.51 4.71
N LYS A 48 -12.70 3.73 5.11
CA LYS A 48 -12.32 4.77 6.09
C LYS A 48 -11.80 6.06 5.45
N GLY A 49 -11.41 6.05 4.18
CA GLY A 49 -11.17 7.29 3.44
C GLY A 49 -12.52 7.93 3.10
N GLN A 50 -12.92 8.95 3.85
CA GLN A 50 -14.07 9.76 3.46
C GLN A 50 -13.60 10.61 2.29
N TYR A 51 -14.09 10.34 1.08
CA TYR A 51 -13.88 11.26 -0.03
C TYR A 51 -14.41 12.62 0.38
N SER A 52 -13.59 13.67 0.31
CA SER A 52 -14.06 15.02 0.60
C SER A 52 -15.35 15.30 -0.20
N ILE A 53 -16.41 15.71 0.52
CA ILE A 53 -17.73 15.99 -0.06
C ILE A 53 -17.60 16.99 -1.23
N GLU A 54 -16.65 17.92 -1.12
CA GLU A 54 -16.34 18.90 -2.15
C GLU A 54 -15.87 18.25 -3.46
N ARG A 55 -15.00 17.23 -3.38
CA ARG A 55 -14.54 16.47 -4.58
C ARG A 55 -15.67 15.65 -5.18
N LEU A 56 -16.54 15.07 -4.35
CA LEU A 56 -17.70 14.31 -4.82
C LEU A 56 -18.70 15.22 -5.55
N LEU A 57 -18.99 16.39 -5.00
CA LEU A 57 -19.85 17.40 -5.60
C LEU A 57 -19.24 17.96 -6.89
N ALA A 58 -17.94 18.27 -6.90
CA ALA A 58 -17.23 18.73 -8.09
C ALA A 58 -17.19 17.66 -9.20
N LEU A 59 -17.00 16.39 -8.83
CA LEU A 59 -17.05 15.27 -9.78
C LEU A 59 -18.47 15.06 -10.32
N GLY A 60 -19.48 15.20 -9.47
CA GLY A 60 -20.90 15.15 -9.85
C GLY A 60 -21.25 16.25 -10.85
N GLU A 61 -20.85 17.49 -10.57
CA GLU A 61 -21.05 18.63 -11.47
C GLU A 61 -20.29 18.45 -12.79
N TYR A 62 -19.03 17.98 -12.73
CA TYR A 62 -18.23 17.68 -13.91
C TYR A 62 -18.87 16.57 -14.75
N SER A 63 -19.36 15.49 -14.13
CA SER A 63 -20.01 14.38 -14.83
C SER A 63 -21.35 14.77 -15.46
N GLN A 64 -22.06 15.75 -14.90
CA GLN A 64 -23.33 16.24 -15.50
C GLN A 64 -23.09 17.24 -16.64
N ARG A 65 -22.06 18.08 -16.55
CA ARG A 65 -21.72 19.05 -17.60
C ARG A 65 -20.97 18.45 -18.78
N THR A 66 -20.39 17.27 -18.62
CA THR A 66 -19.40 16.74 -19.58
C THR A 66 -19.87 15.46 -20.25
N PHE A 67 -19.68 15.37 -21.57
CA PHE A 67 -20.01 14.17 -22.35
C PHE A 67 -19.20 12.96 -21.86
N ARG A 68 -19.86 11.79 -21.68
CA ARG A 68 -19.27 10.56 -21.11
C ARG A 68 -17.98 10.12 -21.80
N LEU A 69 -17.84 10.42 -23.09
CA LEU A 69 -16.66 10.08 -23.88
C LEU A 69 -15.44 10.92 -23.49
N ARG A 70 -15.61 12.18 -23.07
CA ARG A 70 -14.52 12.99 -22.53
C ARG A 70 -14.05 12.46 -21.17
N VAL A 71 -14.95 11.98 -20.32
CA VAL A 71 -14.58 11.32 -19.06
C VAL A 71 -13.78 10.05 -19.33
N LEU A 72 -14.25 9.21 -20.26
CA LEU A 72 -13.55 7.98 -20.65
C LEU A 72 -12.18 8.25 -21.26
N VAL A 73 -12.06 9.26 -22.14
CA VAL A 73 -10.78 9.69 -22.72
C VAL A 73 -9.85 10.20 -21.62
N VAL A 74 -10.32 11.01 -20.67
CA VAL A 74 -9.48 11.50 -19.56
C VAL A 74 -8.97 10.35 -18.69
N CYS A 75 -9.82 9.38 -18.35
CA CYS A 75 -9.42 8.22 -17.57
C CYS A 75 -8.39 7.34 -18.30
N LEU A 76 -8.54 7.13 -19.60
CA LEU A 76 -7.60 6.34 -20.40
C LEU A 76 -6.32 7.10 -20.71
N ALA A 77 -6.39 8.42 -20.91
CA ALA A 77 -5.24 9.25 -21.24
C ALA A 77 -4.37 9.55 -20.02
N SER A 78 -4.95 9.59 -18.81
CA SER A 78 -4.21 9.85 -17.57
C SER A 78 -2.98 8.94 -17.35
N PRO A 79 -3.06 7.60 -17.52
CA PRO A 79 -1.90 6.72 -17.39
C PRO A 79 -0.95 6.73 -18.60
N LEU A 80 -1.37 7.20 -19.79
CA LEU A 80 -0.56 7.11 -21.01
C LEU A 80 0.78 7.84 -20.93
N PRO A 81 0.89 9.06 -20.39
CA PRO A 81 2.18 9.74 -20.22
C PRO A 81 3.17 8.91 -19.39
N MET A 82 2.69 8.30 -18.30
CA MET A 82 3.54 7.47 -17.44
C MET A 82 3.97 6.19 -18.14
N ILE A 83 3.05 5.54 -18.88
CA ILE A 83 3.38 4.35 -19.68
C ILE A 83 4.41 4.69 -20.76
N ALA A 84 4.18 5.76 -21.52
CA ALA A 84 5.11 6.22 -22.55
C ALA A 84 6.49 6.54 -21.98
N PHE A 85 6.53 7.23 -20.83
CA PHE A 85 7.77 7.52 -20.12
C PHE A 85 8.52 6.25 -19.73
N VAL A 86 7.84 5.27 -19.11
CA VAL A 86 8.46 3.98 -18.74
C VAL A 86 9.00 3.29 -20.00
N LEU A 87 8.25 3.24 -21.09
CA LEU A 87 8.71 2.64 -22.35
C LEU A 87 9.97 3.33 -22.89
N VAL A 88 10.04 4.66 -22.83
CA VAL A 88 11.23 5.41 -23.26
C VAL A 88 12.45 5.07 -22.40
N VAL A 89 12.28 4.96 -21.07
CA VAL A 89 13.35 4.52 -20.17
C VAL A 89 13.75 3.08 -20.47
N GLU A 90 12.79 2.21 -20.77
CA GLU A 90 13.01 0.81 -21.13
C GLU A 90 13.76 0.64 -22.45
N CYS A 91 13.68 1.61 -23.37
CA CYS A 91 14.42 1.61 -24.63
C CYS A 91 15.95 1.83 -24.46
N VAL A 92 16.41 2.30 -23.30
CA VAL A 92 17.85 2.44 -23.03
C VAL A 92 18.48 1.05 -22.89
N PRO A 93 19.43 0.63 -23.74
CA PRO A 93 19.92 -0.73 -23.76
C PRO A 93 20.68 -1.05 -22.46
N LEU A 94 20.38 -2.21 -21.88
CA LEU A 94 21.18 -2.78 -20.79
C LEU A 94 22.34 -3.57 -21.39
N GLN A 95 23.52 -3.43 -20.80
CA GLN A 95 24.72 -4.19 -21.18
C GLN A 95 24.76 -5.52 -20.44
N ASP A 96 25.72 -6.39 -20.79
CA ASP A 96 25.92 -7.65 -20.08
C ASP A 96 26.30 -7.35 -18.62
N PRO A 97 25.57 -7.89 -17.62
CA PRO A 97 25.92 -7.74 -16.21
C PRO A 97 27.33 -8.26 -15.89
N ASN A 98 27.84 -9.23 -16.65
CA ASN A 98 29.18 -9.81 -16.45
C ASN A 98 30.32 -8.89 -16.90
N ALA A 99 30.03 -7.87 -17.72
CA ALA A 99 31.00 -6.85 -18.11
C ALA A 99 31.40 -5.92 -16.93
N GLY A 100 30.66 -6.00 -15.82
CA GLY A 100 30.95 -5.23 -14.62
C GLY A 100 30.35 -3.82 -14.64
N TRP A 101 30.47 -3.13 -13.52
CA TRP A 101 29.72 -1.89 -13.26
C TRP A 101 30.14 -0.71 -14.16
N GLN A 102 31.38 -0.69 -14.66
CA GLN A 102 31.92 0.40 -15.48
C GLN A 102 31.33 0.44 -16.89
N ASP A 103 31.10 -0.73 -17.49
CA ASP A 103 30.60 -0.84 -18.86
C ASP A 103 29.07 -0.73 -18.95
N ASN A 104 28.37 -0.77 -17.80
CA ASN A 104 26.91 -0.76 -17.70
C ASN A 104 26.31 0.66 -17.67
N TYR A 105 26.63 1.51 -18.65
CA TYR A 105 26.13 2.89 -18.72
C TYR A 105 24.60 2.98 -18.81
N GLY A 106 23.93 2.01 -19.45
CA GLY A 106 22.48 1.99 -19.56
C GLY A 106 21.79 1.84 -18.22
N LEU A 107 22.37 1.03 -17.33
CA LEU A 107 21.87 0.86 -15.96
C LEU A 107 21.94 2.18 -15.17
N TRP A 108 23.03 2.93 -15.32
CA TRP A 108 23.23 4.21 -14.62
C TRP A 108 22.24 5.28 -15.09
N ILE A 109 22.05 5.40 -16.40
CA ILE A 109 21.10 6.35 -16.98
C ILE A 109 19.67 6.03 -16.50
N ARG A 110 19.26 4.76 -16.59
CA ARG A 110 17.92 4.33 -16.17
C ARG A 110 17.70 4.56 -14.68
N SER A 111 18.68 4.18 -13.85
CA SER A 111 18.63 4.38 -12.39
C SER A 111 18.51 5.86 -12.03
N ALA A 112 19.32 6.73 -12.64
CA ALA A 112 19.27 8.17 -12.37
C ALA A 112 17.91 8.78 -12.73
N VAL A 113 17.35 8.42 -13.90
CA VAL A 113 16.06 8.92 -14.37
C VAL A 113 14.91 8.43 -13.48
N ILE A 114 14.88 7.14 -13.14
CA ILE A 114 13.87 6.57 -12.24
C ILE A 114 13.96 7.21 -10.86
N CYS A 115 15.17 7.37 -10.33
CA CYS A 115 15.40 8.01 -9.04
C CYS A 115 14.93 9.48 -9.03
N GLY A 116 15.15 10.22 -10.12
CA GLY A 116 14.63 11.57 -10.30
C GLY A 116 13.09 11.64 -10.26
N VAL A 117 12.41 10.69 -10.89
CA VAL A 117 10.93 10.59 -10.83
C VAL A 117 10.46 10.26 -9.42
N ILE A 118 11.11 9.30 -8.74
CA ILE A 118 10.80 8.97 -7.35
C ILE A 118 10.97 10.20 -6.46
N ALA A 119 12.05 10.94 -6.60
CA ALA A 119 12.30 12.17 -5.84
C ALA A 119 11.24 13.25 -6.11
N ALA A 120 10.81 13.41 -7.37
CA ALA A 120 9.74 14.32 -7.74
C ALA A 120 8.43 13.94 -7.06
N THR A 121 8.05 12.66 -7.10
CA THR A 121 6.85 12.13 -6.42
C THR A 121 6.95 12.32 -4.91
N MET A 122 8.10 12.01 -4.30
CA MET A 122 8.33 12.24 -2.87
C MET A 122 8.17 13.70 -2.47
N LEU A 123 8.61 14.66 -3.29
CA LEU A 123 8.41 16.09 -3.01
C LEU A 123 6.94 16.50 -3.12
N VAL A 124 6.21 15.93 -4.08
CA VAL A 124 4.76 16.13 -4.20
C VAL A 124 4.05 15.58 -2.97
N GLU A 125 4.36 14.35 -2.57
CA GLU A 125 3.82 13.71 -1.37
C GLU A 125 4.16 14.51 -0.12
N LEU A 126 5.41 14.94 0.06
CA LEU A 126 5.86 15.78 1.17
C LEU A 126 5.04 17.07 1.28
N LYS A 127 4.78 17.73 0.16
CA LYS A 127 3.99 18.98 0.11
C LYS A 127 2.53 18.76 0.50
N HIS A 128 1.95 17.61 0.16
CA HIS A 128 0.56 17.28 0.50
C HIS A 128 0.43 16.71 1.92
N LEU A 129 1.45 16.00 2.41
CA LEU A 129 1.43 15.30 3.70
C LEU A 129 2.01 16.09 4.86
N ILE A 130 2.69 17.21 4.62
CA ILE A 130 3.19 18.08 5.71
C ILE A 130 2.65 19.49 5.53
N GLU A 131 1.84 19.91 6.48
CA GLU A 131 1.26 21.25 6.49
C GLU A 131 2.36 22.30 6.69
N GLY A 132 2.29 23.38 5.90
CA GLY A 132 3.26 24.48 5.98
C GLY A 132 4.53 24.32 5.13
N VAL A 133 4.75 23.17 4.49
CA VAL A 133 5.89 22.98 3.57
C VAL A 133 5.56 23.58 2.20
N LYS A 134 6.18 24.72 1.89
CA LYS A 134 6.13 25.35 0.56
C LYS A 134 7.46 25.16 -0.15
N VAL A 135 7.52 24.21 -1.08
CA VAL A 135 8.69 23.98 -1.95
C VAL A 135 8.59 24.91 -3.16
N SER A 136 9.59 25.78 -3.35
CA SER A 136 9.73 26.55 -4.60
C SER A 136 10.20 25.66 -5.76
N VAL A 137 9.87 25.99 -7.01
CA VAL A 137 10.34 25.22 -8.19
C VAL A 137 11.87 25.12 -8.23
N ARG A 138 12.58 26.19 -7.87
CA ARG A 138 14.06 26.18 -7.81
C ARG A 138 14.58 25.20 -6.76
N GLN A 139 13.92 25.16 -5.61
CA GLN A 139 14.24 24.26 -4.51
C GLN A 139 13.94 22.81 -4.88
N ALA A 140 12.84 22.55 -5.57
CA ALA A 140 12.51 21.23 -6.09
C ALA A 140 13.56 20.76 -7.09
N VAL A 141 13.87 21.56 -8.12
CA VAL A 141 14.90 21.23 -9.12
C VAL A 141 16.24 20.94 -8.47
N PHE A 142 16.66 21.75 -7.48
CA PHE A 142 17.88 21.51 -6.73
C PHE A 142 17.86 20.15 -6.02
N VAL A 143 16.78 19.82 -5.29
CA VAL A 143 16.65 18.54 -4.60
C VAL A 143 16.67 17.37 -5.60
N LEU A 144 15.95 17.47 -6.72
CA LEU A 144 15.96 16.43 -7.76
C LEU A 144 17.38 16.18 -8.28
N LEU A 145 18.13 17.24 -8.61
CA LEU A 145 19.50 17.10 -9.11
C LEU A 145 20.42 16.48 -8.06
N CYS A 146 20.34 16.92 -6.80
CA CYS A 146 21.10 16.33 -5.70
C CYS A 146 20.79 14.85 -5.53
N VAL A 147 19.53 14.46 -5.63
CA VAL A 147 19.12 13.05 -5.50
C VAL A 147 19.63 12.23 -6.68
N MET A 148 19.42 12.68 -7.92
CA MET A 148 19.88 11.94 -9.09
C MET A 148 21.40 11.72 -9.09
N VAL A 149 22.17 12.77 -8.75
CA VAL A 149 23.64 12.68 -8.70
C VAL A 149 24.10 11.87 -7.49
N GLY A 150 23.56 12.16 -6.30
CA GLY A 150 23.97 11.53 -5.05
C GLY A 150 23.64 10.04 -5.01
N ASP A 151 22.44 9.65 -5.42
CA ASP A 151 22.01 8.25 -5.45
C ASP A 151 22.80 7.46 -6.50
N SER A 152 23.00 8.01 -7.70
CA SER A 152 23.82 7.37 -8.73
C SER A 152 25.27 7.20 -8.28
N ALA A 153 25.87 8.24 -7.70
CA ALA A 153 27.25 8.18 -7.20
C ALA A 153 27.39 7.15 -6.07
N LEU A 154 26.43 7.10 -5.15
CA LEU A 154 26.41 6.11 -4.08
C LEU A 154 26.26 4.69 -4.62
N LEU A 155 25.36 4.48 -5.59
CA LEU A 155 25.15 3.18 -6.21
C LEU A 155 26.35 2.71 -7.03
N MET A 156 27.00 3.60 -7.77
CA MET A 156 28.25 3.32 -8.48
C MET A 156 29.37 2.97 -7.50
N THR A 157 29.48 3.72 -6.40
CA THR A 157 30.47 3.43 -5.33
C THR A 157 30.19 2.07 -4.70
N ALA A 158 28.93 1.78 -4.36
CA ALA A 158 28.52 0.48 -3.84
C ALA A 158 28.84 -0.64 -4.84
N ALA A 159 28.61 -0.43 -6.13
CA ALA A 159 28.91 -1.41 -7.18
C ALA A 159 30.43 -1.63 -7.38
N ALA A 160 31.27 -0.66 -7.01
CA ALA A 160 32.72 -0.79 -7.04
C ALA A 160 33.28 -1.64 -5.89
N TYR A 161 32.60 -1.64 -4.73
CA TYR A 161 33.04 -2.39 -3.53
C TYR A 161 32.26 -3.69 -3.29
N LEU A 162 31.06 -3.81 -3.83
CA LEU A 162 30.20 -4.99 -3.71
C LEU A 162 30.21 -5.80 -5.01
N VAL A 163 29.72 -7.04 -4.93
CA VAL A 163 29.53 -7.88 -6.12
C VAL A 163 28.45 -7.26 -7.01
N PHE A 164 28.79 -7.03 -8.28
CA PHE A 164 27.88 -6.53 -9.29
C PHE A 164 27.23 -7.71 -10.06
N PRO A 165 25.92 -7.67 -10.33
CA PRO A 165 24.92 -6.68 -9.90
C PRO A 165 24.49 -6.85 -8.43
N ILE A 166 24.21 -5.72 -7.75
CA ILE A 166 23.84 -5.73 -6.32
C ILE A 166 22.43 -6.35 -6.15
N PRO A 167 22.27 -7.40 -5.34
CA PRO A 167 20.97 -8.00 -5.09
C PRO A 167 20.05 -7.02 -4.35
N PHE A 168 18.78 -6.95 -4.74
CA PHE A 168 17.78 -6.08 -4.12
C PHE A 168 18.17 -4.59 -4.08
N THR A 169 18.89 -4.11 -5.10
CA THR A 169 19.37 -2.72 -5.21
C THR A 169 18.31 -1.68 -4.80
N SER A 170 17.09 -1.80 -5.34
CA SER A 170 15.99 -0.86 -5.05
C SER A 170 15.59 -0.82 -3.59
N LEU A 171 15.72 -1.92 -2.84
CA LEU A 171 15.39 -1.95 -1.42
C LEU A 171 16.53 -1.36 -0.58
N VAL A 172 17.77 -1.76 -0.88
CA VAL A 172 18.96 -1.32 -0.15
C VAL A 172 19.13 0.20 -0.26
N MET A 173 18.71 0.81 -1.37
CA MET A 173 18.81 2.24 -1.61
C MET A 173 17.68 3.09 -1.01
N VAL A 174 16.61 2.50 -0.45
CA VAL A 174 15.52 3.29 0.17
C VAL A 174 16.01 4.14 1.35
N PRO A 175 16.72 3.61 2.35
CA PRO A 175 17.22 4.45 3.45
C PRO A 175 18.24 5.51 3.01
N PRO A 176 19.24 5.21 2.15
CA PRO A 176 20.12 6.22 1.58
C PRO A 176 19.38 7.33 0.82
N LEU A 177 18.39 6.97 0.00
CA LEU A 177 17.57 7.93 -0.73
C LEU A 177 16.88 8.93 0.21
N LEU A 178 16.27 8.43 1.29
CA LEU A 178 15.65 9.29 2.32
C LEU A 178 16.68 10.23 2.97
N ALA A 179 17.90 9.74 3.25
CA ALA A 179 18.96 10.56 3.81
C ALA A 179 19.41 11.66 2.83
N ILE A 180 19.59 11.32 1.54
CA ILE A 180 19.97 12.29 0.49
C ILE A 180 18.88 13.35 0.34
N VAL A 181 17.61 12.96 0.28
CA VAL A 181 16.47 13.89 0.21
C VAL A 181 16.44 14.80 1.44
N ALA A 182 16.61 14.25 2.65
CA ALA A 182 16.62 15.04 3.88
C ALA A 182 17.76 16.07 3.91
N VAL A 183 18.97 15.67 3.49
CA VAL A 183 20.12 16.58 3.39
C VAL A 183 19.86 17.66 2.34
N ALA A 184 19.38 17.28 1.15
CA ALA A 184 19.08 18.22 0.08
C ALA A 184 18.00 19.24 0.48
N LEU A 185 16.95 18.78 1.18
CA LEU A 185 15.92 19.65 1.75
C LEU A 185 16.49 20.59 2.82
N ARG A 186 17.37 20.10 3.70
CA ARG A 186 18.04 20.93 4.71
C ARG A 186 18.88 22.03 4.08
N VAL A 187 19.61 21.72 3.01
CA VAL A 187 20.41 22.71 2.25
C VAL A 187 19.49 23.70 1.53
N SER A 188 18.40 23.22 0.94
CA SER A 188 17.45 24.00 0.13
C SER A 188 16.57 24.96 0.95
N PHE A 189 16.12 24.53 2.13
CA PHE A 189 15.27 25.32 3.04
C PHE A 189 16.06 26.11 4.08
N GLY A 190 17.36 25.82 4.23
CA GLY A 190 18.16 26.30 5.34
C GLY A 190 17.78 25.67 6.68
N SER A 191 18.56 25.97 7.72
CA SER A 191 18.37 25.37 9.05
C SER A 191 17.01 25.71 9.65
N ASP A 192 16.53 26.95 9.47
CA ASP A 192 15.29 27.42 10.08
C ASP A 192 14.04 26.88 9.38
N GLY A 193 14.06 26.81 8.05
CA GLY A 193 12.97 26.22 7.27
C GLY A 193 12.85 24.71 7.48
N PHE A 194 13.99 24.02 7.57
CA PHE A 194 14.01 22.59 7.88
C PHE A 194 13.53 22.31 9.31
N LYS A 195 13.89 23.16 10.28
CA LYS A 195 13.43 23.03 11.67
C LYS A 195 11.91 23.17 11.77
N LYS A 196 11.29 24.11 11.04
CA LYS A 196 9.83 24.26 10.95
C LYS A 196 9.13 23.02 10.36
N MET A 197 9.76 22.35 9.41
CA MET A 197 9.25 21.07 8.92
C MET A 197 9.32 20.00 10.02
N LEU A 198 10.40 19.98 10.81
CA LEU A 198 10.58 19.08 11.95
C LEU A 198 9.65 19.36 13.14
N GLU A 199 9.04 20.55 13.22
CA GLU A 199 8.03 20.88 14.23
C GLU A 199 6.73 20.06 14.08
N HIS A 200 6.56 19.33 12.96
CA HIS A 200 5.44 18.43 12.70
C HIS A 200 5.89 16.94 12.70
N PRO A 201 6.42 16.40 13.82
CA PRO A 201 7.06 15.08 13.85
C PRO A 201 6.08 13.94 13.54
N ALA A 202 4.80 14.09 13.90
CA ALA A 202 3.77 13.09 13.60
C ALA A 202 3.51 12.96 12.09
N GLN A 203 3.48 14.08 11.36
CA GLN A 203 3.28 14.11 9.91
C GLN A 203 4.51 13.56 9.18
N LEU A 204 5.72 13.92 9.63
CA LEU A 204 6.97 13.37 9.13
C LEU A 204 7.07 11.86 9.34
N TYR A 205 6.68 11.37 10.52
CA TYR A 205 6.64 9.94 10.80
C TYR A 205 5.65 9.21 9.89
N GLY A 206 4.47 9.78 9.68
CA GLY A 206 3.47 9.25 8.73
C GLY A 206 4.01 9.20 7.29
N PHE A 207 4.69 10.25 6.84
CA PHE A 207 5.34 10.31 5.53
C PHE A 207 6.41 9.22 5.37
N VAL A 208 7.32 9.09 6.33
CA VAL A 208 8.38 8.07 6.29
C VAL A 208 7.78 6.67 6.29
N LEU A 209 6.79 6.41 7.16
CA LEU A 209 6.11 5.12 7.22
C LEU A 209 5.36 4.83 5.91
N PHE A 210 4.79 5.85 5.28
CA PHE A 210 4.16 5.74 3.97
C PHE A 210 5.18 5.32 2.89
N ILE A 211 6.34 5.96 2.81
CA ILE A 211 7.41 5.57 1.88
C ILE A 211 7.86 4.13 2.14
N PHE A 212 8.04 3.73 3.40
CA PHE A 212 8.37 2.34 3.73
C PHE A 212 7.26 1.35 3.36
N ALA A 213 6.00 1.73 3.50
CA ALA A 213 4.87 0.91 3.08
C ALA A 213 4.84 0.73 1.55
N GLN A 214 5.19 1.77 0.78
CA GLN A 214 5.39 1.65 -0.66
C GLN A 214 6.58 0.73 -0.97
N ALA A 215 7.74 0.95 -0.34
CA ALA A 215 8.95 0.14 -0.55
C ALA A 215 8.74 -1.34 -0.20
N LEU A 216 7.94 -1.64 0.82
CA LEU A 216 7.60 -3.01 1.22
C LEU A 216 6.94 -3.80 0.07
N THR A 217 6.17 -3.13 -0.78
CA THR A 217 5.56 -3.79 -1.95
C THR A 217 6.61 -4.37 -2.89
N LEU A 218 7.77 -3.71 -3.04
CA LEU A 218 8.88 -4.17 -3.88
C LEU A 218 9.49 -5.49 -3.38
N ILE A 219 9.34 -5.83 -2.09
CA ILE A 219 9.79 -7.11 -1.53
C ILE A 219 8.68 -8.15 -1.63
N VAL A 220 7.47 -7.75 -1.23
CA VAL A 220 6.32 -8.64 -1.12
C VAL A 220 6.06 -9.33 -2.45
N TYR A 221 5.97 -8.57 -3.56
CA TYR A 221 5.59 -9.16 -4.85
C TYR A 221 6.62 -10.16 -5.40
N PRO A 222 7.94 -9.90 -5.40
CA PRO A 222 8.93 -10.91 -5.78
C PRO A 222 8.91 -12.16 -4.91
N ILE A 223 8.77 -12.02 -3.58
CA ILE A 223 8.63 -13.19 -2.68
C ILE A 223 7.41 -14.01 -3.07
N TYR A 224 6.27 -13.35 -3.33
CA TYR A 224 5.06 -14.01 -3.82
C TYR A 224 5.27 -14.70 -5.15
N GLN A 225 5.99 -14.07 -6.08
CA GLN A 225 6.26 -14.64 -7.39
C GLN A 225 7.12 -15.90 -7.29
N VAL A 226 8.16 -15.90 -6.46
CA VAL A 226 8.99 -17.09 -6.21
C VAL A 226 8.15 -18.19 -5.55
N LEU A 227 7.37 -17.83 -4.53
CA LEU A 227 6.49 -18.78 -3.83
C LEU A 227 5.44 -19.40 -4.78
N PHE A 228 4.84 -18.58 -5.65
CA PHE A 228 3.89 -19.04 -6.66
C PHE A 228 4.57 -19.96 -7.67
N SER A 229 5.70 -19.55 -8.22
CA SER A 229 6.46 -20.35 -9.20
C SER A 229 6.86 -21.71 -8.65
N ALA A 230 7.23 -21.79 -7.36
CA ALA A 230 7.52 -23.05 -6.68
C ALA A 230 6.27 -23.90 -6.40
N SER A 231 5.08 -23.30 -6.39
CA SER A 231 3.81 -23.97 -6.04
C SER A 231 2.97 -24.36 -7.26
N VAL A 232 3.30 -23.85 -8.45
CA VAL A 232 2.64 -24.23 -9.71
C VAL A 232 2.77 -25.74 -9.93
N ASN A 233 1.65 -26.41 -10.26
CA ASN A 233 1.51 -27.87 -10.39
C ASN A 233 1.56 -28.67 -9.08
N THR A 234 1.44 -28.02 -7.92
CA THR A 234 1.30 -28.72 -6.62
C THR A 234 -0.09 -28.49 -6.02
N HIS A 235 -0.49 -29.32 -5.04
CA HIS A 235 -1.73 -29.12 -4.28
C HIS A 235 -1.80 -27.77 -3.52
N PHE A 236 -0.68 -27.03 -3.42
CA PHE A 236 -0.61 -25.75 -2.71
C PHE A 236 -0.87 -24.52 -3.60
N GLU A 237 -1.04 -24.69 -4.92
CA GLU A 237 -1.33 -23.58 -5.85
C GLU A 237 -2.51 -22.71 -5.39
N LEU A 238 -3.61 -23.38 -5.01
CA LEU A 238 -4.84 -22.72 -4.54
C LEU A 238 -4.65 -22.00 -3.19
N SER A 239 -3.80 -22.55 -2.32
CA SER A 239 -3.45 -21.96 -1.01
C SER A 239 -2.61 -20.69 -1.17
N VAL A 240 -1.62 -20.70 -2.06
CA VAL A 240 -0.80 -19.50 -2.36
C VAL A 240 -1.64 -18.41 -3.02
N MET A 241 -2.59 -18.79 -3.88
CA MET A 241 -3.56 -17.82 -4.39
C MET A 241 -4.40 -17.24 -3.25
N MET A 242 -4.94 -18.05 -2.34
CA MET A 242 -5.71 -17.59 -1.16
C MET A 242 -4.95 -16.64 -0.23
N LEU A 243 -3.61 -16.64 -0.27
CA LEU A 243 -2.77 -15.77 0.54
C LEU A 243 -2.71 -14.32 0.00
N LEU A 244 -2.94 -14.12 -1.30
CA LEU A 244 -2.85 -12.81 -1.96
C LEU A 244 -3.81 -11.73 -1.39
N PRO A 245 -5.10 -12.01 -1.11
CA PRO A 245 -6.02 -11.05 -0.48
C PRO A 245 -5.66 -10.73 0.96
N ILE A 246 -5.02 -11.67 1.67
CA ILE A 246 -4.58 -11.45 3.05
C ILE A 246 -3.46 -10.42 3.04
N VAL A 247 -2.47 -10.60 2.18
CA VAL A 247 -1.38 -9.63 2.04
C VAL A 247 -1.86 -8.30 1.48
N LYS A 248 -2.73 -8.34 0.47
CA LYS A 248 -3.41 -7.14 -0.02
C LYS A 248 -4.05 -6.37 1.14
N MET A 249 -4.81 -7.05 2.00
CA MET A 249 -5.47 -6.44 3.15
C MET A 249 -4.48 -5.91 4.18
N MET A 250 -3.41 -6.65 4.49
CA MET A 250 -2.35 -6.22 5.41
C MET A 250 -1.65 -4.96 4.90
N THR A 251 -1.29 -4.92 3.61
CA THR A 251 -0.66 -3.73 3.00
C THR A 251 -1.60 -2.53 3.01
N LYS A 252 -2.89 -2.72 2.67
CA LYS A 252 -3.90 -1.64 2.77
C LYS A 252 -3.96 -1.10 4.20
N ASN A 253 -3.92 -1.97 5.21
CA ASN A 253 -3.89 -1.57 6.62
C ASN A 253 -2.64 -0.79 7.04
N ILE A 254 -1.47 -1.25 6.62
CA ILE A 254 -0.21 -0.58 6.93
C ILE A 254 -0.22 0.82 6.32
N VAL A 255 -0.56 0.94 5.03
CA VAL A 255 -0.66 2.23 4.33
C VAL A 255 -1.68 3.14 5.01
N ALA A 256 -2.86 2.62 5.37
CA ALA A 256 -3.90 3.40 6.04
C ALA A 256 -3.48 3.94 7.40
N SER A 257 -2.82 3.09 8.18
CA SER A 257 -2.32 3.47 9.50
C SER A 257 -1.22 4.52 9.39
N SER A 258 -0.54 4.61 8.25
CA SER A 258 0.53 5.56 7.98
C SER A 258 -0.01 6.96 7.62
N ILE A 259 -1.18 7.02 6.98
CA ILE A 259 -1.78 8.25 6.44
C ILE A 259 -3.15 8.51 7.10
N TYR A 260 -3.33 8.11 8.36
CA TYR A 260 -4.64 8.26 9.05
C TYR A 260 -5.13 9.71 9.11
N TYR A 261 -4.21 10.67 9.09
CA TYR A 261 -4.53 12.10 9.20
C TYR A 261 -4.91 12.78 7.87
N MET A 262 -4.67 12.11 6.72
CA MET A 262 -4.87 12.67 5.38
C MET A 262 -5.85 11.79 4.59
N GLU A 263 -7.15 11.98 4.88
CA GLU A 263 -8.24 11.16 4.35
C GLU A 263 -8.35 11.19 2.82
N ASP A 264 -7.94 12.28 2.17
CA ASP A 264 -8.04 12.46 0.71
C ASP A 264 -6.94 11.76 -0.12
N MET A 265 -5.76 11.56 0.47
CA MET A 265 -4.61 10.90 -0.20
C MET A 265 -4.60 9.38 -0.01
N LEU A 266 -5.24 8.91 1.06
CA LEU A 266 -5.34 7.51 1.43
C LEU A 266 -5.99 6.61 0.34
N PRO A 267 -7.14 6.97 -0.27
CA PRO A 267 -7.75 6.13 -1.31
C PRO A 267 -6.89 6.07 -2.59
N GLU A 268 -6.31 7.19 -3.02
CA GLU A 268 -5.42 7.25 -4.18
C GLU A 268 -4.20 6.36 -3.99
N SER A 269 -3.51 6.56 -2.87
CA SER A 269 -2.32 5.78 -2.49
C SER A 269 -2.60 4.27 -2.44
N VAL A 270 -3.68 3.86 -1.79
CA VAL A 270 -4.07 2.45 -1.68
C VAL A 270 -4.38 1.82 -3.04
N ILE A 271 -5.05 2.56 -3.94
CA ILE A 271 -5.38 2.08 -5.28
C ILE A 271 -4.10 1.96 -6.12
N PHE A 272 -3.28 3.00 -6.18
CA PHE A 272 -2.08 3.04 -7.03
C PHE A 272 -0.95 2.14 -6.57
N THR A 273 -0.81 1.88 -5.28
CA THR A 273 0.20 0.93 -4.79
C THR A 273 -0.42 -0.46 -4.76
N VAL A 274 -1.38 -0.69 -3.88
CA VAL A 274 -1.83 -2.05 -3.56
C VAL A 274 -2.67 -2.67 -4.68
N ASP A 275 -3.62 -1.93 -5.27
CA ASP A 275 -4.50 -2.50 -6.29
C ASP A 275 -3.78 -2.65 -7.64
N PHE A 276 -2.95 -1.68 -8.05
CA PHE A 276 -2.17 -1.75 -9.28
C PHE A 276 -1.13 -2.88 -9.25
N PHE A 277 -0.26 -2.93 -8.24
CA PHE A 277 0.75 -4.01 -8.17
C PHE A 277 0.12 -5.39 -8.04
N ASN A 278 -1.00 -5.50 -7.31
CA ASN A 278 -1.78 -6.74 -7.26
C ASN A 278 -2.33 -7.14 -8.65
N ALA A 279 -2.82 -6.19 -9.45
CA ALA A 279 -3.29 -6.46 -10.80
C ALA A 279 -2.16 -6.91 -11.73
N VAL A 280 -0.99 -6.25 -11.68
CA VAL A 280 0.21 -6.63 -12.44
C VAL A 280 0.69 -8.04 -12.06
N TYR A 281 0.72 -8.34 -10.76
CA TYR A 281 1.06 -9.67 -10.26
C TYR A 281 0.09 -10.72 -10.79
N VAL A 282 -1.22 -10.47 -10.66
CA VAL A 282 -2.28 -11.35 -11.15
C VAL A 282 -2.10 -11.64 -12.65
N ALA A 283 -1.84 -10.61 -13.46
CA ALA A 283 -1.58 -10.77 -14.89
C ALA A 283 -0.33 -11.63 -15.17
N THR A 284 0.72 -11.47 -14.36
CA THR A 284 1.97 -12.23 -14.47
C THR A 284 1.79 -13.71 -14.07
N CYS A 285 0.96 -13.99 -13.07
CA CYS A 285 0.55 -15.35 -12.72
C CYS A 285 -0.31 -15.99 -13.82
N MET A 286 -1.22 -15.25 -14.45
CA MET A 286 -2.02 -15.76 -15.57
C MET A 286 -1.15 -16.17 -16.76
N ARG A 287 -0.09 -15.41 -17.05
CA ARG A 287 0.85 -15.74 -18.13
C ARG A 287 1.65 -17.01 -17.84
N GLN A 288 1.93 -17.30 -16.57
CA GLN A 288 2.70 -18.48 -16.14
C GLN A 288 1.84 -19.71 -15.85
N ALA A 289 0.51 -19.55 -15.72
CA ALA A 289 -0.39 -20.65 -15.45
C ALA A 289 -0.56 -21.55 -16.68
N SER A 290 -0.39 -22.87 -16.50
CA SER A 290 -0.49 -23.88 -17.55
C SER A 290 -1.93 -24.35 -17.84
N SER A 291 -2.89 -24.05 -16.96
CA SER A 291 -4.26 -24.57 -17.00
C SER A 291 -5.32 -23.48 -17.17
N GLY A 292 -6.26 -23.67 -18.10
CA GLY A 292 -7.38 -22.75 -18.34
C GLY A 292 -8.32 -22.59 -17.12
N PHE A 293 -8.36 -23.57 -16.22
CA PHE A 293 -9.10 -23.48 -14.96
C PHE A 293 -8.47 -22.45 -14.00
N THR A 294 -7.14 -22.44 -13.90
CA THR A 294 -6.39 -21.48 -13.09
C THR A 294 -6.58 -20.05 -13.63
N VAL A 295 -6.57 -19.88 -14.96
CA VAL A 295 -6.85 -18.59 -15.63
C VAL A 295 -8.29 -18.12 -15.37
N ALA A 296 -9.28 -19.01 -15.45
CA ALA A 296 -10.68 -18.69 -15.16
C ALA A 296 -10.90 -18.31 -13.68
N ALA A 297 -10.26 -19.01 -12.75
CA ALA A 297 -10.32 -18.71 -11.32
C ALA A 297 -9.67 -17.36 -10.99
N ILE A 298 -8.53 -17.04 -11.62
CA ILE A 298 -7.87 -15.74 -11.48
C ILE A 298 -8.75 -14.61 -12.04
N MET A 299 -9.32 -14.79 -13.23
CA MET A 299 -10.23 -13.81 -13.83
C MET A 299 -11.45 -13.58 -12.96
N PHE A 300 -12.14 -14.64 -12.52
CA PHE A 300 -13.29 -14.52 -11.63
C PHE A 300 -12.96 -13.71 -10.36
N ARG A 301 -11.77 -13.92 -9.78
CA ARG A 301 -11.32 -13.20 -8.59
C ARG A 301 -10.99 -11.73 -8.83
N LEU A 302 -10.49 -11.37 -10.02
CA LEU A 302 -10.23 -10.00 -10.43
C LEU A 302 -11.54 -9.20 -10.59
N TYR A 303 -12.60 -9.84 -11.09
CA TYR A 303 -13.91 -9.22 -11.31
C TYR A 303 -14.85 -9.26 -10.09
N LEU A 304 -14.63 -10.17 -9.13
CA LEU A 304 -15.47 -10.29 -7.92
C LEU A 304 -15.56 -9.00 -7.08
N PRO A 305 -14.47 -8.23 -6.81
CA PRO A 305 -14.59 -6.97 -6.08
C PRO A 305 -15.36 -5.89 -6.85
N ILE A 306 -15.32 -5.89 -8.18
CA ILE A 306 -16.07 -4.93 -9.02
C ILE A 306 -17.59 -5.17 -8.89
N PHE A 307 -18.01 -6.42 -8.71
CA PHE A 307 -19.42 -6.77 -8.53
C PHE A 307 -19.94 -6.63 -7.09
N VAL A 308 -19.05 -6.77 -6.09
CA VAL A 308 -19.44 -6.71 -4.67
C VAL A 308 -19.45 -5.27 -4.15
N ASP A 309 -18.65 -4.35 -4.70
CA ASP A 309 -18.66 -2.92 -4.31
C ASP A 309 -19.78 -2.09 -5.00
N GLN A 310 -20.64 -2.71 -5.83
CA GLN A 310 -21.79 -2.08 -6.48
C GLN A 310 -23.13 -2.32 -5.74
N LYS A 311 -23.10 -2.80 -4.49
CA LYS A 311 -24.28 -3.00 -3.62
C LYS A 311 -24.04 -2.47 -2.23
#